data_AF-A0AA89BMH2-F1
#
_entry.id   AF-A0AA89BMH2-F1
#
_cell.length_a   1.000
_cell.length_b   1.000
_cell.length_c   1.000
_cell.angle_alpha   90.00
_cell.angle_beta   90.00
_cell.angle_gamma   90.00
#
_symmetry.space_group_name_H-M   'P 1'
#
loop_
_entity.id
_entity.type
_entity.pdbx_description
1 polymer ?
#
loop_
_entity_poly.entity_id
_entity_poly.type
_entity_poly.pdbx_seq_one_letter_code
_entity_poly.pdbx_strand_id
1 'polypeptide(L)'
;MGFCSICFESLKRPTCCIPCGHVFCSACIRRWESQANRQRSFSFGYPQSFTCPQCRCDIYQTQNIRFDDTETDEAEEEYSDPWDQPDDYSNIVHSLSNIWSQSQIRHMCVRWKESLFAHTWIRKTWDFMKFCGNSSINFISDFQQVQGGPERKLSWLKDKGKEKYEQVKSRIINHHRIATLRTQWSNLHDDKKFGITLAAFIILVLILADAQNADGFLQAVVFPIINAVISIGYEILSCLTFCMVRPIVCSARCLLEVGLSFLEMFFTVVKAPVEIMIILILLPRYVLLGLFSFTTNVLFALMKTVLPLFVLVYFLSPDVQRRCHEMFAHLQNNLQNGNARNGHAPNDQPQQQN
;
A
#
# COMPACT_ATOMS: atom_id res chain seq x y z
N MET A 1 21.04 43.34 -8.07
CA MET A 1 20.07 42.25 -8.26
C MET A 1 19.67 42.19 -9.73
N GLY A 2 19.90 41.07 -10.42
CA GLY A 2 19.53 40.90 -11.82
C GLY A 2 18.05 40.51 -12.00
N PHE A 3 17.50 40.79 -13.18
CA PHE A 3 16.17 40.35 -13.62
C PHE A 3 16.28 39.19 -14.62
N CYS A 4 15.36 38.24 -14.57
CA CYS A 4 15.26 37.16 -15.55
C CYS A 4 14.62 37.67 -16.84
N SER A 5 15.28 37.54 -17.99
CA SER A 5 14.74 38.02 -19.28
C SER A 5 13.57 37.18 -19.84
N ILE A 6 13.25 36.04 -19.21
CA ILE A 6 12.07 35.22 -19.57
C ILE A 6 10.82 35.68 -18.82
N CYS A 7 10.90 35.83 -17.49
CA CYS A 7 9.74 36.12 -16.65
C CYS A 7 9.67 37.56 -16.14
N PHE A 8 10.71 38.36 -16.38
CA PHE A 8 10.85 39.75 -15.93
C PHE A 8 10.78 39.94 -14.39
N GLU A 9 10.91 38.86 -13.62
CA GLU A 9 10.99 38.91 -12.15
C GLU A 9 12.45 38.94 -11.68
N SER A 10 12.65 39.26 -10.39
CA SER A 10 13.94 39.09 -9.71
C SER A 10 14.41 37.63 -9.77
N LEU A 11 15.72 37.44 -9.96
CA LEU A 11 16.32 36.11 -10.11
C LEU A 11 16.15 35.27 -8.84
N LYS A 12 15.24 34.29 -8.88
CA LYS A 12 15.07 33.26 -7.83
C LYS A 12 15.89 32.03 -8.23
N ARG A 13 16.97 31.74 -7.50
CA ARG A 13 17.94 30.66 -7.79
C ARG A 13 18.51 30.81 -9.22
N PRO A 14 19.50 31.71 -9.40
CA PRO A 14 20.03 32.04 -10.71
C PRO A 14 20.78 30.85 -11.30
N THR A 15 20.53 30.58 -12.58
CA THR A 15 21.17 29.53 -13.35
C THR A 15 21.79 30.14 -14.60
N CYS A 16 23.08 29.90 -14.78
CA CYS A 16 23.89 30.39 -15.88
C CYS A 16 23.92 29.38 -17.04
N CYS A 17 23.84 29.87 -18.27
CA CYS A 17 23.99 29.08 -19.48
C CYS A 17 25.45 29.11 -19.97
N ILE A 18 26.09 27.95 -20.12
CA ILE A 18 27.46 27.81 -20.60
C ILE A 18 27.44 27.47 -22.10
N PRO A 19 28.14 28.22 -22.97
CA PRO A 19 29.22 29.16 -22.66
C PRO A 19 28.82 30.63 -22.62
N CYS A 20 27.58 30.99 -22.97
CA CYS A 20 27.23 32.38 -23.23
C CYS A 20 27.11 33.28 -21.99
N GLY A 21 27.09 32.72 -20.77
CA GLY A 21 27.08 33.47 -19.53
C GLY A 21 25.74 34.10 -19.15
N HIS A 22 24.68 33.91 -19.94
CA HIS A 22 23.36 34.48 -19.64
C HIS A 22 22.70 33.76 -18.46
N VAL A 23 22.10 34.53 -17.55
CA VAL A 23 21.54 34.04 -16.29
C VAL A 23 20.02 34.17 -16.28
N PHE A 24 19.34 33.10 -15.87
CA PHE A 24 17.89 32.99 -15.77
C PHE A 24 17.46 32.39 -14.43
N CYS A 25 16.18 32.46 -14.09
CA CYS A 25 15.65 31.65 -12.99
C CYS A 25 15.73 30.16 -13.36
N SER A 26 16.16 29.32 -12.41
CA SER A 26 16.22 27.85 -12.59
C SER A 26 14.93 27.24 -13.16
N ALA A 27 13.76 27.70 -12.73
CA ALA A 27 12.48 27.25 -13.25
C ALA A 27 12.23 27.66 -14.71
N CYS A 28 12.67 28.87 -15.10
CA CYS A 28 12.46 29.39 -16.45
C CYS A 28 13.33 28.65 -17.46
N ILE A 29 14.61 28.45 -17.15
CA ILE A 29 15.53 27.76 -18.06
C ILE A 29 15.18 26.26 -18.21
N ARG A 30 14.80 25.58 -17.13
CA ARG A 30 14.31 24.17 -17.19
C ARG A 30 13.05 24.03 -18.03
N ARG A 31 12.11 24.99 -17.94
CA ARG A 31 10.92 24.98 -18.79
C ARG A 31 11.28 25.14 -20.26
N TRP A 32 12.22 26.04 -20.56
CA TRP A 32 12.78 26.22 -21.90
C TRP A 32 13.41 24.91 -22.44
N GLU A 33 14.22 24.23 -21.63
CA GLU A 33 14.80 22.90 -21.96
C GLU A 33 13.72 21.87 -22.26
N SER A 34 12.70 21.80 -21.40
CA SER A 34 11.61 20.83 -21.55
C SER A 34 10.80 21.05 -22.84
N GLN A 35 10.64 22.31 -23.26
CA GLN A 35 9.90 22.66 -24.47
C GLN A 35 10.71 22.37 -25.73
N ALA A 36 12.01 22.67 -25.70
CA ALA A 36 12.94 22.26 -26.76
C ALA A 36 12.96 20.73 -26.92
N ASN A 37 12.92 19.97 -25.81
CA ASN A 37 12.86 18.51 -25.85
C ASN A 37 11.55 17.96 -26.42
N ARG A 38 10.40 18.59 -26.17
CA ARG A 38 9.11 18.14 -26.72
C ARG A 38 8.99 18.32 -28.23
N GLN A 39 9.66 19.34 -28.79
CA GLN A 39 9.69 19.55 -30.25
C GLN A 39 10.59 18.52 -30.98
N ARG A 40 11.41 17.75 -30.25
CA ARG A 40 12.27 16.69 -30.82
C ARG A 40 11.48 15.47 -31.33
N SER A 41 10.26 15.24 -30.86
CA SER A 41 9.48 14.03 -31.19
C SER A 41 8.95 14.00 -32.63
N PHE A 42 9.05 15.10 -33.39
CA PHE A 42 8.47 15.22 -34.73
C PHE A 42 9.49 15.40 -35.87
N SER A 43 10.78 15.53 -35.57
CA SER A 43 11.83 15.74 -36.59
C SER A 43 12.82 14.56 -36.59
N PHE A 44 12.70 13.70 -37.61
CA PHE A 44 13.62 12.58 -37.83
C PHE A 44 15.01 13.11 -38.25
N GLY A 45 16.05 12.90 -37.42
CA GLY A 45 17.40 12.66 -37.93
C GLY A 45 18.58 13.48 -37.40
N TYR A 46 18.41 14.54 -36.60
CA TYR A 46 19.57 15.30 -36.06
C TYR A 46 19.40 15.68 -34.57
N PRO A 47 20.43 15.49 -33.73
CA PRO A 47 20.42 15.95 -32.34
C PRO A 47 20.47 17.49 -32.31
N GLN A 48 19.33 18.15 -32.10
CA GLN A 48 19.31 19.61 -31.92
C GLN A 48 19.81 19.98 -30.53
N SER A 49 20.85 20.82 -30.52
CA SER A 49 21.42 21.50 -29.35
C SER A 49 20.40 22.42 -28.71
N PHE A 50 20.47 22.53 -27.38
CA PHE A 50 19.61 23.44 -26.61
C PHE A 50 20.15 24.86 -26.74
N THR A 51 19.37 25.83 -27.24
CA THR A 51 19.88 27.20 -27.46
C THR A 51 19.43 28.19 -26.39
N CYS A 52 20.32 29.12 -26.03
CA CYS A 52 20.04 30.20 -25.09
C CYS A 52 18.88 31.10 -25.57
N PRO A 53 17.87 31.38 -24.73
CA PRO A 53 16.75 32.25 -25.11
C PRO A 53 17.18 33.67 -25.53
N GLN A 54 18.28 34.16 -24.95
CA GLN A 54 18.72 35.55 -25.14
C GLN A 54 19.64 35.73 -26.35
N CYS A 55 20.64 34.85 -26.53
CA CYS A 55 21.62 34.99 -27.61
C CYS A 55 21.58 33.87 -28.66
N ARG A 56 20.72 32.87 -28.48
CA ARG A 56 20.59 31.69 -29.36
C ARG A 56 21.85 30.85 -29.52
N CYS A 57 22.87 31.06 -28.69
CA CYS A 57 24.06 30.21 -28.63
C CYS A 57 23.70 28.85 -28.04
N ASP A 58 24.34 27.79 -28.53
CA ASP A 58 24.20 26.43 -28.00
C ASP A 58 24.68 26.34 -26.55
N ILE A 59 23.83 25.79 -25.70
CA ILE A 59 24.06 25.56 -24.28
C ILE A 59 24.50 24.11 -24.13
N TYR A 60 25.73 23.93 -23.64
CA TYR A 60 26.26 22.61 -23.32
C TYR A 60 25.93 22.21 -21.88
N GLN A 61 25.83 23.18 -20.98
CA GLN A 61 25.58 22.97 -19.56
C GLN A 61 24.92 24.18 -18.93
N THR A 62 24.07 23.93 -17.93
CA THR A 62 23.54 24.94 -17.03
C THR A 62 24.13 24.79 -15.64
N GLN A 63 24.59 25.87 -15.02
CA GLN A 63 25.17 25.86 -13.66
C GLN A 63 24.37 26.79 -12.74
N ASN A 64 24.01 26.31 -11.55
CA ASN A 64 23.39 27.16 -10.53
C ASN A 64 24.45 28.07 -9.90
N ILE A 65 24.23 29.38 -9.96
CA ILE A 65 25.05 30.37 -9.27
C ILE A 65 24.41 30.62 -7.91
N ARG A 66 25.18 30.38 -6.83
CA ARG A 66 24.83 30.87 -5.50
C ARG A 66 25.47 32.25 -5.36
N PHE A 67 24.64 33.29 -5.29
CA PHE A 67 25.10 34.58 -4.79
C PHE A 67 25.06 34.47 -3.27
N ASP A 68 26.22 34.29 -2.64
CA ASP A 68 26.32 34.34 -1.18
C ASP A 68 26.16 35.79 -0.74
N ASP A 69 24.91 36.21 -0.59
CA ASP A 69 24.59 37.56 -0.11
C ASP A 69 24.38 37.61 1.42
N THR A 70 24.54 36.49 2.12
CA THR A 70 24.45 36.45 3.59
C THR A 70 25.22 35.26 4.15
N GLU A 71 26.40 35.52 4.71
CA GLU A 71 26.91 34.80 5.88
C GLU A 71 25.84 34.95 6.98
N THR A 72 24.92 34.00 7.06
CA THR A 72 24.01 33.87 8.19
C THR A 72 24.32 32.51 8.78
N ASP A 73 24.80 32.55 10.03
CA ASP A 73 25.14 31.40 10.86
C ASP A 73 24.12 30.27 10.72
N GLU A 74 24.46 29.26 9.93
CA GLU A 74 23.70 28.03 9.81
C GLU A 74 23.89 27.24 11.10
N ALA A 75 22.78 27.10 11.84
CA ALA A 75 22.64 26.15 12.92
C ALA A 75 23.06 24.75 12.45
N GLU A 76 23.91 24.11 13.26
CA GLU A 76 24.43 22.76 13.12
C GLU A 76 23.37 21.78 12.58
N GLU A 77 23.46 21.45 11.29
CA GLU A 77 22.78 20.28 10.73
C GLU A 77 23.47 19.04 11.31
N GLU A 78 22.70 18.28 12.10
CA GLU A 78 23.08 17.02 12.73
C GLU A 78 23.64 16.03 11.68
N TYR A 79 24.95 15.79 11.77
CA TYR A 79 25.71 14.87 10.91
C TYR A 79 25.15 13.44 11.05
N SER A 80 24.40 12.97 10.05
CA SER A 80 23.97 11.57 9.95
C SER A 80 25.10 10.70 9.38
N ASP A 81 25.44 9.62 10.10
CA ASP A 81 26.51 8.67 9.75
C ASP A 81 26.20 7.96 8.41
N PRO A 82 27.10 8.05 7.40
CA PRO A 82 26.92 7.41 6.09
C PRO A 82 26.85 5.86 6.09
N TRP A 83 27.12 5.20 7.22
CA TRP A 83 27.25 3.74 7.30
C TRP A 83 26.10 3.01 8.00
N ASP A 84 25.09 3.72 8.50
CA ASP A 84 23.86 3.06 8.95
C ASP A 84 23.11 2.52 7.72
N GLN A 85 23.13 1.20 7.56
CA GLN A 85 22.37 0.51 6.53
C GLN A 85 20.88 0.81 6.77
N PRO A 86 20.22 1.53 5.85
CA PRO A 86 18.85 1.94 6.09
C PRO A 86 17.96 0.70 5.97
N ASP A 87 17.26 0.37 7.05
CA ASP A 87 16.15 -0.55 7.00
C ASP A 87 15.22 -0.14 5.84
N ASP A 88 14.93 -1.04 4.90
CA ASP A 88 14.12 -0.72 3.70
C ASP A 88 12.78 -0.05 4.05
N TYR A 89 12.27 -0.31 5.25
CA TYR A 89 11.08 0.34 5.78
C TYR A 89 11.27 1.83 6.12
N SER A 90 12.44 2.20 6.67
CA SER A 90 12.81 3.58 6.98
C SER A 90 12.82 4.43 5.71
N ASN A 91 13.44 3.94 4.62
CA ASN A 91 13.50 4.66 3.35
C ASN A 91 12.12 4.89 2.72
N ILE A 92 11.22 3.91 2.81
CA ILE A 92 9.84 4.05 2.30
C ILE A 92 9.08 5.07 3.13
N VAL A 93 9.16 5.02 4.45
CA VAL A 93 8.52 5.99 5.34
C VAL A 93 9.10 7.39 5.16
N HIS A 94 10.43 7.51 4.97
CA HIS A 94 11.10 8.77 4.74
C HIS A 94 10.72 9.38 3.38
N SER A 95 10.61 8.54 2.34
CA SER A 95 10.14 8.96 1.01
C SER A 95 8.68 9.40 1.04
N LEU A 96 7.79 8.66 1.72
CA LEU A 96 6.40 9.04 1.93
C LEU A 96 6.26 10.32 2.76
N SER A 97 7.09 10.49 3.78
CA SER A 97 7.17 11.71 4.59
C SER A 97 7.61 12.91 3.74
N ASN A 98 8.59 12.72 2.84
CA ASN A 98 9.07 13.77 1.95
C ASN A 98 8.05 14.13 0.86
N ILE A 99 7.33 13.14 0.32
CA ILE A 99 6.23 13.37 -0.62
C ILE A 99 5.08 14.10 0.08
N TRP A 100 4.73 13.69 1.31
CA TRP A 100 3.71 14.35 2.12
C TRP A 100 4.11 15.78 2.47
N SER A 101 5.38 16.01 2.82
CA SER A 101 5.92 17.32 3.18
C SER A 101 5.87 18.31 2.02
N GLN A 102 6.10 17.83 0.80
CA GLN A 102 6.03 18.63 -0.42
C GLN A 102 4.63 18.69 -1.05
N SER A 103 3.66 17.93 -0.53
CA SER A 103 2.32 17.88 -1.11
C SER A 103 1.58 19.22 -0.96
N GLN A 104 0.89 19.65 -2.03
CA GLN A 104 -0.01 20.81 -1.96
C GLN A 104 -1.16 20.60 -0.96
N ILE A 105 -1.51 19.35 -0.68
CA ILE A 105 -2.51 18.96 0.32
C ILE A 105 -2.06 19.40 1.72
N ARG A 106 -0.79 19.19 2.09
CA ARG A 106 -0.25 19.66 3.36
C ARG A 106 -0.33 21.18 3.47
N HIS A 107 0.03 21.92 2.42
CA HIS A 107 -0.08 23.38 2.42
C HIS A 107 -1.53 23.86 2.59
N MET A 108 -2.50 23.19 1.95
CA MET A 108 -3.92 23.49 2.16
C MET A 108 -4.38 23.17 3.58
N CYS A 109 -3.98 22.02 4.14
CA CYS A 109 -4.28 21.64 5.52
C CYS A 109 -3.69 22.62 6.55
N VAL A 110 -2.45 23.08 6.34
CA VAL A 110 -1.81 24.08 7.22
C VAL A 110 -2.55 25.41 7.15
N ARG A 111 -2.91 25.87 5.95
CA ARG A 111 -3.68 27.11 5.78
C ARG A 111 -5.08 27.02 6.39
N TRP A 112 -5.74 25.87 6.25
CA TRP A 112 -7.02 25.59 6.89
C TRP A 112 -6.91 25.54 8.40
N LYS A 113 -5.87 24.89 8.92
CA LYS A 113 -5.56 24.87 10.35
C LYS A 113 -5.42 26.31 10.86
N GLU A 114 -4.55 27.11 10.26
CA GLU A 114 -4.36 28.51 10.66
C GLU A 114 -5.66 29.32 10.62
N SER A 115 -6.50 29.12 9.60
CA SER A 115 -7.81 29.78 9.49
C SER A 115 -8.79 29.35 10.58
N LEU A 116 -8.84 28.06 10.92
CA LEU A 116 -9.69 27.53 11.99
C LEU A 116 -9.21 28.00 13.38
N PHE A 117 -7.90 28.02 13.59
CA PHE A 117 -7.29 28.47 14.84
C PHE A 117 -7.33 29.99 15.05
N ALA A 118 -7.65 30.77 14.02
CA ALA A 118 -7.88 32.21 14.14
C ALA A 118 -9.07 32.54 15.06
N HIS A 119 -10.01 31.61 15.24
CA HIS A 119 -11.13 31.80 16.17
C HIS A 119 -10.73 31.44 17.60
N THR A 120 -10.90 32.41 18.51
CA THR A 120 -10.48 32.30 19.93
C THR A 120 -11.16 31.15 20.68
N TRP A 121 -12.41 30.83 20.34
CA TRP A 121 -13.13 29.71 20.95
C TRP A 121 -12.58 28.36 20.46
N ILE A 122 -12.28 28.20 19.17
CA ILE A 122 -11.68 26.98 18.57
C ILE A 122 -10.32 26.71 19.20
N ARG A 123 -9.51 27.76 19.37
CA ARG A 123 -8.20 27.66 20.03
C ARG A 123 -8.33 27.19 21.47
N LYS A 124 -9.23 27.78 22.27
CA LYS A 124 -9.48 27.36 23.65
C LYS A 124 -10.00 25.94 23.75
N THR A 125 -10.90 25.52 22.86
CA THR A 125 -11.40 24.14 22.84
C THR A 125 -10.32 23.15 22.42
N TRP A 126 -9.46 23.51 21.47
CA TRP A 126 -8.34 22.67 21.06
C TRP A 126 -7.28 22.55 22.15
N ASP A 127 -6.93 23.65 22.83
CA ASP A 127 -5.98 23.62 23.93
C ASP A 127 -6.52 22.78 25.10
N PHE A 128 -7.84 22.86 25.36
CA PHE A 128 -8.51 21.98 26.31
C PHE A 128 -8.49 20.51 25.85
N MET A 129 -8.81 20.23 24.58
CA MET A 129 -8.75 18.88 24.02
C MET A 129 -7.33 18.31 24.04
N LYS A 130 -6.31 19.10 23.72
CA LYS A 130 -4.90 18.71 23.76
C LYS A 130 -4.44 18.45 25.19
N PHE A 131 -4.88 19.28 26.13
CA PHE A 131 -4.65 19.06 27.55
C PHE A 131 -5.28 17.74 28.04
N CYS A 132 -6.55 17.50 27.68
CA CYS A 132 -7.23 16.24 27.99
C CYS A 132 -6.55 15.05 27.31
N GLY A 133 -6.24 15.14 26.02
CA GLY A 133 -5.62 14.08 25.22
C GLY A 133 -4.22 13.71 25.73
N ASN A 134 -3.35 14.69 25.98
CA ASN A 134 -2.03 14.42 26.55
C ASN A 134 -2.15 13.81 27.96
N SER A 135 -3.10 14.27 28.76
CA SER A 135 -3.35 13.68 30.08
C SER A 135 -3.88 12.24 29.98
N SER A 136 -4.68 11.92 28.97
CA SER A 136 -5.17 10.56 28.70
C SER A 136 -4.08 9.65 28.17
N ILE A 137 -3.20 10.12 27.29
CA ILE A 137 -2.08 9.33 26.74
C ILE A 137 -1.10 8.97 27.87
N ASN A 138 -0.72 9.95 28.69
CA ASN A 138 0.14 9.69 29.86
C ASN A 138 -0.54 8.72 30.83
N PHE A 139 -1.85 8.87 31.06
CA PHE A 139 -2.61 7.94 31.89
C PHE A 139 -2.61 6.51 31.35
N ILE A 140 -2.78 6.32 30.04
CA ILE A 140 -2.77 4.99 29.40
C ILE A 140 -1.36 4.39 29.49
N SER A 141 -0.32 5.17 29.23
CA SER A 141 1.07 4.73 29.36
C SER A 141 1.37 4.28 30.79
N ASP A 142 1.02 5.10 31.78
CA ASP A 142 1.20 4.77 33.19
C ASP A 142 0.40 3.51 33.60
N PHE A 143 -0.82 3.36 33.08
CA PHE A 143 -1.66 2.18 33.33
C PHE A 143 -1.09 0.90 32.72
N GLN A 144 -0.47 0.99 31.53
CA GLN A 144 0.17 -0.15 30.87
C GLN A 144 1.43 -0.61 31.60
N GLN A 145 2.18 0.32 32.22
CA GLN A 145 3.40 0.01 32.97
C GLN A 145 3.15 -0.66 34.33
N VAL A 146 1.90 -0.65 34.82
CA VAL A 146 1.55 -1.31 36.09
C VAL A 146 1.59 -2.83 35.92
N GLN A 147 2.70 -3.44 36.35
CA GLN A 147 2.87 -4.88 36.37
C GLN A 147 2.10 -5.51 37.55
N GLY A 148 1.11 -6.35 37.23
CA GLY A 148 0.31 -7.08 38.20
C GLY A 148 -1.02 -7.58 37.64
N GLY A 149 -1.68 -8.46 38.40
CA GLY A 149 -3.03 -8.92 38.11
C GLY A 149 -4.08 -7.81 38.16
N PRO A 150 -5.33 -8.10 37.76
CA PRO A 150 -6.41 -7.11 37.64
C PRO A 150 -6.68 -6.34 38.94
N GLU A 151 -6.50 -6.96 40.11
CA GLU A 151 -6.70 -6.31 41.41
C GLU A 151 -5.70 -5.17 41.67
N ARG A 152 -4.43 -5.33 41.29
CA ARG A 152 -3.40 -4.28 41.40
C ARG A 152 -3.67 -3.11 40.46
N LYS A 153 -4.19 -3.39 39.26
CA LYS A 153 -4.58 -2.34 38.30
C LYS A 153 -5.77 -1.53 38.82
N LEU A 154 -6.72 -2.19 39.49
CA LEU A 154 -7.87 -1.54 40.10
C LEU A 154 -7.47 -0.66 41.30
N SER A 155 -6.57 -1.15 42.16
CA SER A 155 -6.06 -0.35 43.29
C SER A 155 -5.29 0.88 42.79
N TRP A 156 -4.44 0.71 41.77
CA TRP A 156 -3.74 1.83 41.13
C TRP A 156 -4.71 2.87 40.56
N LEU A 157 -5.76 2.42 39.87
CA LEU A 157 -6.82 3.29 39.35
C LEU A 157 -7.50 4.12 40.44
N LYS A 158 -7.82 3.48 41.57
CA LYS A 158 -8.44 4.12 42.73
C LYS A 158 -7.51 5.19 43.33
N ASP A 159 -6.23 4.88 43.48
CA ASP A 159 -5.23 5.79 44.03
C ASP A 159 -4.97 6.97 43.08
N LYS A 160 -4.85 6.72 41.78
CA LYS A 160 -4.68 7.78 40.77
C LYS A 160 -5.91 8.69 40.67
N GLY A 161 -7.09 8.11 40.78
CA GLY A 161 -8.35 8.86 40.88
C GLY A 161 -8.37 9.76 42.11
N LYS A 162 -7.96 9.24 43.28
CA LYS A 162 -7.86 10.02 44.52
C LYS A 162 -6.82 11.14 44.42
N GLU A 163 -5.65 10.87 43.84
CA GLU A 163 -4.61 11.87 43.60
C GLU A 163 -5.12 13.00 42.70
N LYS A 164 -5.78 12.66 41.59
CA LYS A 164 -6.36 13.67 40.68
C LYS A 164 -7.49 14.45 41.33
N TYR A 165 -8.31 13.81 42.15
CA TYR A 165 -9.34 14.49 42.93
C TYR A 165 -8.73 15.52 43.89
N GLU A 166 -7.70 15.15 44.67
CA GLU A 166 -7.02 16.08 45.58
C GLU A 166 -6.28 17.20 44.82
N GLN A 167 -5.72 16.90 43.63
CA GLN A 167 -5.14 17.91 42.74
C GLN A 167 -6.18 18.92 42.24
N VAL A 168 -7.35 18.45 41.80
CA VAL A 168 -8.44 19.33 41.36
C VAL A 168 -8.98 20.13 42.54
N LYS A 169 -9.20 19.49 43.69
CA LYS A 169 -9.64 20.13 44.92
C LYS A 169 -8.68 21.23 45.37
N SER A 170 -7.37 20.98 45.38
CA SER A 170 -6.37 22.00 45.72
C SER A 170 -6.35 23.16 44.72
N ARG A 171 -6.46 22.90 43.40
CA ARG A 171 -6.58 23.95 42.39
C ARG A 171 -7.84 24.80 42.56
N ILE A 172 -8.97 24.16 42.87
CA ILE A 172 -10.24 24.84 43.16
C ILE A 172 -10.07 25.71 44.41
N ILE A 173 -9.55 25.16 45.50
CA ILE A 173 -9.32 25.90 46.76
C ILE A 173 -8.40 27.11 46.55
N ASN A 174 -7.36 26.96 45.72
CA ASN A 174 -6.37 28.01 45.46
C ASN A 174 -6.77 28.97 44.32
N HIS A 175 -7.91 28.75 43.67
CA HIS A 175 -8.33 29.61 42.57
C HIS A 175 -8.69 31.01 43.09
N HIS A 176 -8.16 32.07 42.48
CA HIS A 176 -8.37 33.47 42.93
C HIS A 176 -9.86 33.84 43.11
N ARG A 177 -10.74 33.35 42.22
CA ARG A 177 -12.20 33.54 42.37
C ARG A 177 -12.79 32.90 43.63
N ILE A 178 -12.21 31.78 44.07
CA ILE A 178 -12.64 31.10 45.29
C ILE A 178 -12.07 31.80 46.52
N ALA A 179 -10.86 32.37 46.45
CA ALA A 179 -10.33 33.22 47.51
C ALA A 179 -11.17 34.50 47.72
N THR A 180 -11.63 35.13 46.63
CA THR A 180 -12.55 36.28 46.69
C THR A 180 -13.94 35.90 47.21
N LEU A 181 -14.49 34.76 46.78
CA LEU A 181 -15.73 34.24 47.36
C LEU A 181 -15.59 33.88 48.84
N ARG A 182 -14.44 33.30 49.24
CA ARG A 182 -14.16 32.93 50.63
C ARG A 182 -14.05 34.14 51.55
N THR A 183 -13.42 35.21 51.07
CA THR A 183 -13.33 36.49 51.81
C THR A 183 -14.69 37.21 51.88
N GLN A 184 -15.46 37.19 50.80
CA GLN A 184 -16.84 37.68 50.81
C GLN A 184 -17.72 36.85 51.77
N TRP A 185 -17.53 35.53 51.81
CA TRP A 185 -18.24 34.63 52.71
C TRP A 185 -17.84 34.84 54.16
N SER A 186 -16.55 35.00 54.48
CA SER A 186 -16.09 35.24 55.85
C SER A 186 -16.62 36.56 56.42
N ASN A 187 -16.75 37.57 55.56
CA ASN A 187 -17.25 38.90 55.93
C ASN A 187 -18.79 38.96 56.09
N LEU A 188 -19.51 37.90 55.74
CA LEU A 188 -20.96 37.83 55.93
C LEU A 188 -21.30 37.61 57.42
N HIS A 189 -22.37 38.25 57.91
CA HIS A 189 -22.90 38.00 59.26
C HIS A 189 -23.36 36.54 59.39
N ASP A 190 -23.19 35.94 60.56
CA ASP A 190 -23.46 34.51 60.76
C ASP A 190 -24.92 34.13 60.49
N ASP A 191 -25.87 35.05 60.74
CA ASP A 191 -27.28 34.86 60.40
C ASP A 191 -27.50 34.74 58.87
N LYS A 192 -26.74 35.50 58.07
CA LYS A 192 -26.80 35.42 56.60
C LYS A 192 -26.10 34.18 56.08
N LYS A 193 -25.00 33.74 56.70
CA LYS A 193 -24.34 32.47 56.36
C LYS A 193 -25.28 31.30 56.62
N PHE A 194 -25.96 31.28 57.77
CA PHE A 194 -26.94 30.27 58.10
C PHE A 194 -28.10 30.28 57.09
N GLY A 195 -28.64 31.45 56.77
CA GLY A 195 -29.69 31.61 55.75
C GLY A 195 -29.29 31.08 54.37
N ILE A 196 -28.09 31.43 53.87
CA ILE A 196 -27.62 30.95 52.56
C ILE A 196 -27.33 29.44 52.59
N THR A 197 -26.76 28.92 53.67
CA THR A 197 -26.46 27.49 53.80
C THR A 197 -27.76 26.67 53.85
N LEU A 198 -28.76 27.14 54.60
CA LEU A 198 -30.08 26.54 54.66
C LEU A 198 -30.78 26.60 53.30
N ALA A 199 -30.72 27.75 52.61
CA ALA A 199 -31.30 27.89 51.27
C ALA A 199 -30.62 26.95 50.26
N ALA A 200 -29.28 26.86 50.27
CA ALA A 200 -28.54 25.93 49.42
C ALA A 200 -28.88 24.47 49.72
N PHE A 201 -29.02 24.12 51.00
CA PHE A 201 -29.45 22.78 51.42
C PHE A 201 -30.87 22.46 50.94
N ILE A 202 -31.83 23.37 51.11
CA ILE A 202 -33.20 23.22 50.62
C ILE A 202 -33.21 23.06 49.09
N ILE A 203 -32.47 23.90 48.36
CA ILE A 203 -32.35 23.79 46.90
C ILE A 203 -31.76 22.43 46.50
N LEU A 204 -30.73 21.95 47.20
CA LEU A 204 -30.14 20.63 46.92
C LEU A 204 -31.13 19.49 47.17
N VAL A 205 -31.86 19.53 48.30
CA VAL A 205 -32.89 18.54 48.63
C VAL A 205 -34.03 18.58 47.61
N LEU A 206 -34.45 19.76 47.16
CA LEU A 206 -35.46 19.91 46.11
C LEU A 206 -34.96 19.36 44.77
N ILE A 207 -33.70 19.62 44.39
CA ILE A 207 -33.07 19.04 43.19
C ILE A 207 -33.02 17.51 43.28
N LEU A 208 -32.65 16.97 44.45
CA LEU A 208 -32.59 15.52 44.67
C LEU A 208 -33.98 14.87 44.65
N ALA A 209 -34.97 15.51 45.28
CA ALA A 209 -36.36 15.05 45.26
C ALA A 209 -36.94 15.09 43.83
N ASP A 210 -36.63 16.14 43.08
CA ASP A 210 -37.02 16.29 41.68
C ASP A 210 -36.33 15.28 40.76
N ALA A 211 -35.07 14.93 41.05
CA ALA A 211 -34.34 13.88 40.34
C ALA A 211 -34.83 12.45 40.67
N GLN A 212 -35.51 12.26 41.81
CA GLN A 212 -36.10 10.96 42.19
C GLN A 212 -37.52 10.79 41.64
N ASN A 213 -38.23 11.88 41.37
CA ASN A 213 -39.53 11.83 40.73
C ASN A 213 -39.38 11.68 39.22
N ALA A 214 -40.00 10.65 38.66
CA ALA A 214 -40.02 10.43 37.21
C ALA A 214 -40.62 11.61 36.43
N ASP A 215 -41.52 12.36 37.07
CA ASP A 215 -42.17 13.56 36.52
C ASP A 215 -41.49 14.88 36.93
N GLY A 216 -40.32 14.82 37.59
CA GLY A 216 -39.61 16.02 38.05
C GLY A 216 -39.09 16.88 36.89
N PHE A 217 -38.92 18.18 37.13
CA PHE A 217 -38.44 19.15 36.14
C PHE A 217 -37.10 18.75 35.50
N LEU A 218 -36.17 18.21 36.29
CA LEU A 218 -34.88 17.70 35.81
C LEU A 218 -35.07 16.53 34.83
N GLN A 219 -35.96 15.60 35.16
CA GLN A 219 -36.17 14.40 34.34
C GLN A 219 -37.08 14.68 33.13
N ALA A 220 -38.06 15.58 33.27
CA ALA A 220 -39.02 15.93 32.24
C ALA A 220 -38.51 17.00 31.24
N VAL A 221 -37.65 17.93 31.69
CA VAL A 221 -37.22 19.07 30.86
C VAL A 221 -35.72 19.06 30.60
N VAL A 222 -34.91 18.95 31.65
CA VAL A 222 -33.45 19.08 31.51
C VAL A 222 -32.83 17.86 30.82
N PHE A 223 -33.21 16.65 31.25
CA PHE A 223 -32.64 15.41 30.72
C PHE A 223 -32.94 15.21 29.23
N PRO A 224 -34.16 15.45 28.71
CA PRO A 224 -34.43 15.34 27.28
C PRO A 224 -33.65 16.36 26.45
N ILE A 225 -33.45 17.59 26.95
CA ILE A 225 -32.64 18.61 26.26
C ILE A 225 -31.18 18.18 26.21
N ILE A 226 -30.61 17.72 27.34
CA ILE A 226 -29.23 17.21 27.37
C ILE A 226 -29.08 16.01 26.45
N ASN A 227 -30.02 15.06 26.51
CA ASN A 227 -30.02 13.88 25.66
C ASN A 227 -30.12 14.25 24.17
N ALA A 228 -30.94 15.24 23.81
CA ALA A 228 -31.03 15.76 22.45
C ALA A 228 -29.72 16.41 21.99
N VAL A 229 -29.08 17.22 22.84
CA VAL A 229 -27.78 17.83 22.54
C VAL A 229 -26.68 16.77 22.36
N ILE A 230 -26.64 15.76 23.23
CA ILE A 230 -25.70 14.64 23.14
C ILE A 230 -25.95 13.83 21.87
N SER A 231 -27.23 13.54 21.55
CA SER A 231 -27.62 12.81 20.34
C SER A 231 -27.21 13.55 19.08
N ILE A 232 -27.50 14.86 18.98
CA ILE A 232 -27.05 15.70 17.86
C ILE A 232 -25.52 15.72 17.77
N GLY A 233 -24.83 15.84 18.91
CA GLY A 233 -23.37 15.78 18.96
C GLY A 233 -22.82 14.45 18.45
N TYR A 234 -23.44 13.33 18.81
CA TYR A 234 -23.08 12.00 18.36
C TYR A 234 -23.31 11.82 16.85
N GLU A 235 -24.43 12.30 16.31
CA GLU A 235 -24.72 12.28 14.87
C GLU A 235 -23.70 13.11 14.07
N ILE A 236 -23.35 14.30 14.56
CA ILE A 236 -22.32 15.14 13.93
C ILE A 236 -20.96 14.43 13.96
N LEU A 237 -20.58 13.82 15.09
CA LEU A 237 -19.34 13.08 15.23
C LEU A 237 -19.29 11.86 14.30
N SER A 238 -20.40 11.13 14.20
CA SER A 238 -20.58 9.99 13.29
C SER A 238 -20.44 10.43 11.84
N CYS A 239 -21.09 11.54 11.45
CA CYS A 239 -20.99 12.13 10.12
C CYS A 239 -19.55 12.56 9.79
N LEU A 240 -18.86 13.24 10.71
CA LEU A 240 -17.46 13.63 10.54
C LEU A 240 -16.55 12.40 10.40
N THR A 241 -16.75 11.39 11.23
CA THR A 241 -15.99 10.13 11.15
C THR A 241 -16.23 9.45 9.82
N PHE A 242 -17.47 9.40 9.34
CA PHE A 242 -17.82 8.83 8.04
C PHE A 242 -17.16 9.60 6.88
N CYS A 243 -17.20 10.93 6.91
CA CYS A 243 -16.55 11.79 5.92
C CYS A 243 -15.02 11.63 5.89
N MET A 244 -14.39 11.34 7.03
CA MET A 244 -12.94 11.11 7.12
C MET A 244 -12.54 9.68 6.73
N VAL A 245 -13.31 8.67 7.15
CA VAL A 245 -12.98 7.25 6.95
C VAL A 245 -13.27 6.81 5.52
N ARG A 246 -14.36 7.28 4.91
CA ARG A 246 -14.79 6.81 3.58
C ARG A 246 -13.75 7.05 2.46
N PRO A 247 -13.11 8.24 2.33
CA PRO A 247 -12.05 8.44 1.36
C PRO A 247 -10.85 7.52 1.57
N ILE A 248 -10.50 7.25 2.83
CA ILE A 248 -9.38 6.36 3.18
C ILE A 248 -9.70 4.92 2.76
N VAL A 249 -10.89 4.42 3.10
CA VAL A 249 -11.34 3.07 2.74
C VAL A 249 -11.44 2.92 1.22
N CYS A 250 -12.00 3.91 0.51
CA CYS A 250 -12.06 3.90 -0.96
C CYS A 250 -10.66 3.90 -1.58
N SER A 251 -9.73 4.70 -1.06
CA SER A 251 -8.35 4.76 -1.55
C SER A 251 -7.61 3.45 -1.32
N ALA A 252 -7.76 2.85 -0.13
CA ALA A 252 -7.17 1.56 0.20
C ALA A 252 -7.71 0.43 -0.68
N ARG A 253 -9.03 0.42 -0.94
CA ARG A 253 -9.64 -0.57 -1.84
C ARG A 253 -9.13 -0.41 -3.27
N CYS A 254 -9.02 0.81 -3.78
CA CYS A 254 -8.48 1.09 -5.10
C CYS A 254 -7.01 0.63 -5.22
N LEU A 255 -6.18 0.93 -4.20
CA LEU A 255 -4.80 0.45 -4.15
C LEU A 255 -4.70 -1.08 -4.13
N LEU A 256 -5.59 -1.75 -3.39
CA LEU A 256 -5.61 -3.21 -3.31
C LEU A 256 -6.05 -3.85 -4.63
N GLU A 257 -7.06 -3.30 -5.31
CA GLU A 257 -7.49 -3.77 -6.64
C GLU A 257 -6.40 -3.57 -7.71
N VAL A 258 -5.69 -2.43 -7.67
CA VAL A 258 -4.53 -2.18 -8.53
C VAL A 258 -3.41 -3.17 -8.23
N GLY A 259 -3.09 -3.42 -6.95
CA GLY A 259 -2.08 -4.39 -6.54
C GLY A 259 -2.38 -5.82 -6.98
N LEU A 260 -3.64 -6.25 -6.86
CA LEU A 260 -4.10 -7.56 -7.36
C LEU A 260 -3.96 -7.67 -8.88
N SER A 261 -4.33 -6.61 -9.61
CA SER A 261 -4.20 -6.56 -11.08
C SER A 261 -2.74 -6.68 -11.52
N PHE A 262 -1.80 -6.02 -10.81
CA PHE A 262 -0.37 -6.17 -11.06
C PHE A 262 0.14 -7.58 -10.78
N LEU A 263 -0.34 -8.22 -9.70
CA LEU A 263 0.06 -9.58 -9.35
C LEU A 263 -0.44 -10.60 -10.38
N GLU A 264 -1.68 -10.43 -10.87
CA GLU A 264 -2.24 -11.25 -11.95
C GLU A 264 -1.47 -11.09 -13.26
N MET A 265 -1.12 -9.85 -13.63
CA MET A 265 -0.27 -9.56 -14.78
C MET A 265 1.09 -10.23 -14.63
N PHE A 266 1.72 -10.11 -13.46
CA PHE A 266 3.01 -10.75 -13.16
C PHE A 266 2.92 -12.28 -13.26
N PHE A 267 1.90 -12.89 -12.66
CA PHE A 267 1.70 -14.34 -12.74
C PHE A 267 1.50 -14.79 -14.18
N THR A 268 0.72 -14.05 -14.98
CA THR A 268 0.53 -14.33 -16.40
C THR A 268 1.84 -14.27 -17.18
N VAL A 269 2.67 -13.24 -16.92
CA VAL A 269 3.98 -13.06 -17.54
C VAL A 269 4.95 -14.19 -17.18
N VAL A 270 4.92 -14.69 -15.94
CA VAL A 270 5.77 -15.82 -15.51
C VAL A 270 5.23 -17.17 -15.99
N LYS A 271 3.90 -17.33 -16.05
CA LYS A 271 3.25 -18.57 -16.46
C LYS A 271 3.41 -18.84 -17.95
N ALA A 272 3.31 -17.80 -18.80
CA ALA A 272 3.44 -17.93 -20.25
C ALA A 272 4.73 -18.64 -20.72
N PRO A 273 5.95 -18.27 -20.29
CA PRO A 273 7.16 -18.97 -20.70
C PRO A 273 7.21 -20.40 -20.16
N VAL A 274 6.67 -20.67 -18.98
CA VAL A 274 6.59 -22.04 -18.45
C VAL A 274 5.68 -22.92 -19.31
N GLU A 275 4.50 -22.43 -19.70
CA GLU A 275 3.60 -23.15 -20.61
C GLU A 275 4.26 -23.35 -21.99
N ILE A 276 4.93 -22.33 -22.54
CA ILE A 276 5.69 -22.45 -23.79
C ILE A 276 6.77 -23.52 -23.67
N MET A 277 7.53 -23.55 -22.56
CA MET A 277 8.55 -24.57 -22.32
C MET A 277 7.96 -25.98 -22.21
N ILE A 278 6.81 -26.14 -21.53
CA ILE A 278 6.10 -27.43 -21.46
C ILE A 278 5.68 -27.87 -22.86
N ILE A 279 5.11 -26.97 -23.67
CA ILE A 279 4.71 -27.27 -25.06
C ILE A 279 5.94 -27.69 -25.88
N LEU A 280 7.06 -26.97 -25.77
CA LEU A 280 8.29 -27.31 -26.48
C LEU A 280 8.86 -28.68 -26.07
N ILE A 281 8.78 -29.03 -24.77
CA ILE A 281 9.21 -30.34 -24.26
C ILE A 281 8.28 -31.47 -24.75
N LEU A 282 6.98 -31.20 -24.87
CA LEU A 282 6.00 -32.19 -25.33
C LEU A 282 5.91 -32.30 -26.86
N LEU A 283 6.38 -31.29 -27.60
CA LEU A 283 6.35 -31.26 -29.06
C LEU A 283 6.91 -32.53 -29.72
N PRO A 284 8.08 -33.08 -29.32
CA PRO A 284 8.62 -34.30 -29.93
C PRO A 284 7.70 -35.51 -29.73
N ARG A 285 7.05 -35.61 -28.57
CA ARG A 285 6.10 -36.69 -28.29
C ARG A 285 4.87 -36.59 -29.19
N TYR A 286 4.33 -35.40 -29.40
CA TYR A 286 3.19 -35.19 -30.30
C TYR A 286 3.57 -35.45 -31.76
N VAL A 287 4.77 -35.06 -32.20
CA VAL A 287 5.28 -35.37 -33.55
C VAL A 287 5.42 -36.89 -33.73
N LEU A 288 5.95 -37.61 -32.75
CA LEU A 288 6.05 -39.07 -32.79
C LEU A 288 4.68 -39.75 -32.86
N LEU A 289 3.70 -39.30 -32.06
CA LEU A 289 2.32 -39.80 -32.11
C LEU A 289 1.68 -39.51 -33.48
N GLY A 290 1.89 -38.33 -34.03
CA GLY A 290 1.42 -37.95 -35.36
C GLY A 290 2.03 -38.81 -36.47
N LEU A 291 3.35 -39.02 -36.43
CA LEU A 291 4.07 -39.90 -37.36
C LEU A 291 3.57 -41.34 -37.26
N PHE A 292 3.36 -41.86 -36.05
CA PHE A 292 2.81 -43.20 -35.83
C PHE A 292 1.38 -43.32 -36.38
N SER A 293 0.52 -42.33 -36.13
CA SER A 293 -0.84 -42.31 -36.70
C SER A 293 -0.81 -42.24 -38.22
N PHE A 294 0.09 -41.45 -38.80
CA PHE A 294 0.27 -41.37 -40.25
C PHE A 294 0.73 -42.71 -40.84
N THR A 295 1.77 -43.34 -40.28
CA THR A 295 2.30 -44.60 -40.80
C THR A 295 1.29 -45.75 -40.70
N THR A 296 0.55 -45.83 -39.60
CA THR A 296 -0.52 -46.82 -39.42
C THR A 296 -1.66 -46.60 -40.43
N ASN A 297 -2.06 -45.36 -40.69
CA ASN A 297 -3.06 -45.04 -41.71
C ASN A 297 -2.59 -45.37 -43.13
N VAL A 298 -1.34 -45.04 -43.48
CA VAL A 298 -0.75 -45.38 -44.78
C VAL A 298 -0.67 -46.89 -44.96
N LEU A 299 -0.19 -47.62 -43.94
CA LEU A 299 -0.12 -49.08 -43.98
C LEU A 299 -1.52 -49.70 -44.14
N PHE A 300 -2.51 -49.18 -43.42
CA PHE A 300 -3.89 -49.64 -43.54
C PHE A 300 -4.47 -49.38 -44.93
N ALA A 301 -4.23 -48.19 -45.50
CA ALA A 301 -4.66 -47.84 -46.85
C ALA A 301 -3.97 -48.71 -47.92
N LEU A 302 -2.67 -48.96 -47.77
CA LEU A 302 -1.93 -49.88 -48.63
C LEU A 302 -2.48 -51.30 -48.52
N MET A 303 -2.69 -51.82 -47.31
CA MET A 303 -3.28 -53.14 -47.12
C MET A 303 -4.68 -53.22 -47.74
N LYS A 304 -5.51 -52.18 -47.58
CA LYS A 304 -6.86 -52.15 -48.15
C LYS A 304 -6.87 -52.09 -49.68
N THR A 305 -5.86 -51.52 -50.33
CA THR A 305 -5.80 -51.34 -51.79
C THR A 305 -4.98 -52.43 -52.49
N VAL A 306 -3.82 -52.75 -51.95
CA VAL A 306 -2.89 -53.75 -52.50
C VAL A 306 -3.40 -55.17 -52.27
N LEU A 307 -4.02 -55.48 -51.12
CA LEU A 307 -4.49 -56.84 -50.85
C LEU A 307 -5.56 -57.30 -51.86
N PRO A 308 -6.62 -56.53 -52.18
CA PRO A 308 -7.58 -56.93 -53.20
C PRO A 308 -6.97 -57.01 -54.59
N LEU A 309 -6.06 -56.09 -54.95
CA LEU A 309 -5.35 -56.14 -56.24
C LEU A 309 -4.48 -57.39 -56.34
N PHE A 310 -3.76 -57.75 -55.28
CA PHE A 310 -2.97 -58.97 -55.22
C PHE A 310 -3.85 -60.20 -55.33
N VAL A 311 -4.97 -60.26 -54.62
CA VAL A 311 -5.96 -61.34 -54.73
C VAL A 311 -6.51 -61.44 -56.16
N LEU A 312 -6.84 -60.31 -56.79
CA LEU A 312 -7.37 -60.27 -58.15
C LEU A 312 -6.32 -60.73 -59.19
N VAL A 313 -5.08 -60.28 -59.07
CA VAL A 313 -3.96 -60.73 -59.93
C VAL A 313 -3.67 -62.22 -59.71
N TYR A 314 -3.71 -62.68 -58.46
CA TYR A 314 -3.56 -64.10 -58.12
C TYR A 314 -4.65 -64.95 -58.76
N PHE A 315 -5.92 -64.52 -58.79
CA PHE A 315 -6.98 -65.26 -59.45
C PHE A 315 -6.94 -65.20 -60.98
N LEU A 316 -6.48 -64.09 -61.56
CA LEU A 316 -6.45 -63.91 -63.02
C LEU A 316 -5.22 -64.51 -63.71
N SER A 317 -4.08 -64.67 -63.02
CA SER A 317 -2.83 -65.16 -63.61
C SER A 317 -2.43 -66.55 -63.09
N PRO A 318 -2.61 -67.63 -63.86
CA PRO A 318 -2.26 -68.99 -63.44
C PRO A 318 -0.75 -69.17 -63.22
N ASP A 319 0.09 -68.38 -63.91
CA ASP A 319 1.54 -68.39 -63.71
C ASP A 319 1.94 -67.84 -62.34
N VAL A 320 1.23 -66.82 -61.84
CA VAL A 320 1.44 -66.27 -60.48
C VAL A 320 1.01 -67.28 -59.42
N GLN A 321 -0.11 -67.99 -59.63
CA GLN A 321 -0.55 -69.05 -58.73
C GLN A 321 0.49 -70.16 -58.62
N ARG A 322 1.04 -70.61 -59.75
CA ARG A 322 2.06 -71.67 -59.79
C ARG A 322 3.32 -71.26 -59.03
N ARG A 323 3.85 -70.05 -59.28
CA ARG A 323 5.03 -69.53 -58.57
C ARG A 323 4.79 -69.35 -57.07
N CYS A 324 3.60 -68.89 -56.66
CA CYS A 324 3.25 -68.78 -55.24
C CYS A 324 3.22 -70.17 -54.57
N HIS A 325 2.63 -71.17 -55.21
CA HIS A 325 2.61 -72.55 -54.69
C HIS A 325 4.03 -73.13 -54.54
N GLU A 326 4.89 -72.92 -55.53
CA GLU A 326 6.30 -73.33 -55.48
C GLU A 326 7.05 -72.67 -54.30
N MET A 327 6.82 -71.37 -54.08
CA MET A 327 7.44 -70.63 -52.98
C MET A 327 6.93 -71.12 -51.60
N PHE A 328 5.63 -71.37 -51.45
CA PHE A 328 5.06 -71.94 -50.22
C PHE A 328 5.58 -73.34 -49.93
N ALA A 329 5.70 -74.19 -50.96
CA ALA A 329 6.29 -75.52 -50.83
C ALA A 329 7.76 -75.45 -50.37
N HIS A 330 8.54 -74.50 -50.91
CA HIS A 330 9.92 -74.26 -50.46
C HIS A 330 9.99 -73.80 -49.00
N LEU A 331 9.14 -72.88 -48.56
CA LEU A 331 9.11 -72.41 -47.17
C LEU A 331 8.72 -73.52 -46.19
N GLN A 332 7.73 -74.35 -46.55
CA GLN A 332 7.30 -75.48 -45.75
C GLN A 332 8.41 -76.54 -45.61
N ASN A 333 9.12 -76.85 -46.71
CA ASN A 333 10.28 -77.73 -46.68
C ASN A 333 11.41 -77.17 -45.81
N ASN A 334 11.67 -75.86 -45.86
CA ASN A 334 12.70 -75.23 -45.03
C ASN A 334 12.35 -75.25 -43.54
N LEU A 335 11.08 -75.04 -43.17
CA LEU A 335 10.63 -75.16 -41.77
C LEU A 335 10.75 -76.60 -41.25
N GLN A 336 10.40 -77.59 -42.08
CA GLN A 336 10.57 -79.00 -41.72
C GLN A 336 12.04 -79.40 -41.56
N ASN A 337 12.91 -78.96 -42.48
CA ASN A 337 14.35 -79.20 -42.40
C ASN A 337 15.03 -78.46 -41.25
N GLY A 338 14.56 -77.26 -40.90
CA GLY A 338 15.04 -76.49 -39.74
C GLY A 338 14.72 -77.17 -38.41
N ASN A 339 13.49 -77.69 -38.26
CA ASN A 339 13.11 -78.47 -37.07
C ASN A 339 13.88 -79.81 -36.97
N ALA A 340 14.17 -80.47 -38.09
CA ALA A 340 14.98 -81.69 -38.10
C ALA A 340 16.43 -81.43 -37.65
N ARG A 341 16.99 -80.24 -37.93
CA ARG A 341 18.34 -79.84 -37.50
C ARG A 341 18.43 -79.48 -36.02
N ASN A 342 17.39 -78.87 -35.44
CA ASN A 342 17.39 -78.47 -34.03
C ASN A 342 16.98 -79.61 -33.08
N GLY A 343 16.42 -80.72 -33.60
CA GLY A 343 16.06 -81.91 -32.82
C GLY A 343 17.20 -82.90 -32.52
N HIS A 344 18.46 -82.55 -32.81
CA HIS A 344 19.63 -83.40 -32.59
C HIS A 344 20.70 -82.72 -31.73
N ALA A 345 20.28 -82.17 -30.59
CA ALA A 345 21.19 -81.98 -29.47
C ALA A 345 21.14 -83.26 -28.61
N PRO A 346 22.21 -84.07 -28.55
CA PRO A 346 22.25 -85.23 -27.66
C PRO A 346 22.12 -84.76 -26.21
N ASN A 347 21.15 -85.36 -25.54
CA ASN A 347 20.91 -85.22 -24.11
C ASN A 347 22.04 -85.97 -23.39
N ASP A 348 23.16 -85.29 -23.12
CA ASP A 348 24.21 -85.80 -22.23
C ASP A 348 23.61 -85.97 -20.83
N GLN A 349 23.22 -87.20 -20.51
CA GLN A 349 22.88 -87.61 -19.15
C GLN A 349 24.12 -87.50 -18.26
N PRO A 350 23.99 -86.94 -17.04
CA PRO A 350 25.08 -86.95 -16.07
C PRO A 350 25.27 -88.37 -15.54
N GLN A 351 26.44 -88.95 -15.77
CA GLN A 351 26.89 -90.14 -15.06
C GLN A 351 27.03 -89.81 -13.56
N GLN A 352 26.24 -90.50 -12.75
CA GLN A 352 26.52 -90.73 -11.33
C GLN A 352 27.83 -91.50 -11.19
N GLN A 353 28.76 -91.02 -10.36
CA GLN A 353 29.68 -91.88 -9.63
C GLN A 353 30.09 -91.23 -8.30
N ASN A 354 29.85 -92.03 -7.25
CA ASN A 354 30.23 -91.98 -5.83
C ASN A 354 31.29 -91.00 -5.35
#